data_AF-A0A8J5S783-F1
#
_entry.id   AF-A0A8J5S783-F1
#
_cell.length_a   1.000
_cell.length_b   1.000
_cell.length_c   1.000
_cell.angle_alpha   90.00
_cell.angle_beta   90.00
_cell.angle_gamma   90.00
#
_symmetry.space_group_name_H-M   'P 1'
#
loop_
_entity.id
_entity.type
_entity.pdbx_description
1 polymer ?
#
loop_
_entity_poly.entity_id
_entity_poly.type
_entity_poly.pdbx_seq_one_letter_code
_entity_poly.pdbx_strand_id
1 'polypeptide(L)'
;MSLQTPAVDPPEWLRTLPVAPEYHPTLAEFANPIAYILRIEPEASRYGICKIVPPLPLPPEEDTFRRLEASFASNAAASGSGDAPPAPTFPTRLQQVGFSTKNRRPASRRVWESGERYTLEAFRAKALQFEPPRHAAPPKNATHLQLEALFWGACASRPFSVEYGNDMPGSGFATPEELSASKVTAPSDVGDTEWNMRVAPRARGSLLRAMGRDVAGVTTPMLYVAMLYSWFAWHVEDHELHSLNFLHFGKSKTWYGVPRDAMLAFEETVRVHGYADDLNAIMVATGTSATERGICPLLRIAPCTASSTYQSGGPSSIQLDKLKFPKAVVGKGDVKKIS
;
A
#
# COMPACT_ATOMS: atom_id res chain seq x y z
N MET A 1 -30.81 -13.15 23.23
CA MET A 1 -29.42 -13.60 23.44
C MET A 1 -28.54 -12.90 22.43
N SER A 2 -27.49 -12.19 22.87
CA SER A 2 -26.49 -11.64 21.94
C SER A 2 -25.61 -12.78 21.47
N LEU A 3 -25.66 -13.13 20.19
CA LEU A 3 -24.76 -14.12 19.61
C LEU A 3 -23.37 -13.50 19.55
N GLN A 4 -22.52 -13.90 20.51
CA GLN A 4 -21.14 -13.50 20.57
C GLN A 4 -20.43 -14.13 19.36
N THR A 5 -19.94 -13.31 18.42
CA THR A 5 -19.20 -13.79 17.25
C THR A 5 -18.03 -14.64 17.74
N PRO A 6 -17.88 -15.90 17.31
CA PRO A 6 -16.82 -16.76 17.79
C PRO A 6 -15.46 -16.14 17.49
N ALA A 7 -14.50 -16.34 18.39
CA ALA A 7 -13.13 -15.94 18.14
C ALA A 7 -12.58 -16.75 16.95
N VAL A 8 -12.01 -16.07 15.97
CA VAL A 8 -11.25 -16.74 14.91
C VAL A 8 -9.92 -17.19 15.50
N ASP A 9 -9.63 -18.49 15.40
CA ASP A 9 -8.31 -19.04 15.72
C ASP A 9 -7.41 -18.86 14.49
N PRO A 10 -6.27 -18.13 14.60
CA PRO A 10 -5.36 -17.98 13.48
C PRO A 10 -4.76 -19.33 13.05
N PRO A 11 -4.71 -19.64 11.74
CA PRO A 11 -4.14 -20.90 11.27
C PRO A 11 -2.64 -20.95 11.57
N GLU A 12 -2.12 -22.15 11.81
CA GLU A 12 -0.74 -22.36 12.28
C GLU A 12 0.31 -21.67 11.40
N TRP A 13 0.21 -21.81 10.07
CA TRP A 13 1.11 -21.16 9.11
C TRP A 13 1.21 -19.64 9.28
N LEU A 14 0.13 -18.99 9.73
CA LEU A 14 0.07 -17.54 9.92
C LEU A 14 0.67 -17.12 11.27
N ARG A 15 0.58 -17.99 12.28
CA ARG A 15 1.22 -17.83 13.60
C ARG A 15 2.73 -18.01 13.51
N THR A 16 3.21 -18.91 12.65
CA THR A 16 4.64 -19.22 12.46
C THR A 16 5.31 -18.41 11.35
N LEU A 17 4.58 -17.56 10.62
CA LEU A 17 5.12 -16.80 9.49
C LEU A 17 6.16 -15.76 9.98
N PRO A 18 7.42 -15.79 9.49
CA PRO A 18 8.46 -14.91 9.98
C PRO A 18 8.14 -13.42 9.80
N VAL A 19 8.37 -12.63 10.85
CA VAL A 19 8.28 -11.16 10.79
C VAL A 19 9.54 -10.60 10.12
N ALA A 20 9.38 -9.59 9.28
CA ALA A 20 10.47 -8.87 8.63
C ALA A 20 11.19 -7.93 9.60
N PRO A 21 12.47 -7.59 9.37
CA PRO A 21 13.24 -6.78 10.30
C PRO A 21 12.66 -5.35 10.45
N GLU A 22 12.64 -4.89 11.69
CA GLU A 22 12.21 -3.56 12.09
C GLU A 22 13.43 -2.77 12.60
N TYR A 23 13.70 -1.62 11.98
CA TYR A 23 14.87 -0.80 12.28
C TYR A 23 14.48 0.51 12.95
N HIS A 24 15.32 1.00 13.86
CA HIS A 24 15.11 2.23 14.64
C HIS A 24 16.33 3.16 14.49
N PRO A 25 16.48 3.89 13.37
CA PRO A 25 17.59 4.82 13.15
C PRO A 25 17.72 5.89 14.22
N THR A 26 18.97 6.19 14.60
CA THR A 26 19.28 7.44 15.33
C THR A 26 19.05 8.67 14.44
N LEU A 27 18.94 9.88 15.03
CA LEU A 27 18.81 11.13 14.26
C LEU A 27 19.92 11.33 13.21
N ALA A 28 21.16 10.93 13.53
CA ALA A 28 22.29 11.06 12.63
C ALA A 28 22.20 10.08 11.44
N GLU A 29 21.75 8.85 11.68
CA GLU A 29 21.48 7.86 10.64
C GLU A 29 20.27 8.24 9.78
N PHE A 30 19.24 8.82 10.39
CA PHE A 30 18.05 9.31 9.70
C PHE A 30 18.31 10.56 8.85
N ALA A 31 19.50 11.18 8.93
CA ALA A 31 19.80 12.39 8.18
C ALA A 31 19.93 12.18 6.65
N ASN A 32 20.19 10.95 6.19
CA ASN A 32 20.22 10.61 4.75
C ASN A 32 19.48 9.28 4.49
N PRO A 33 18.31 9.30 3.81
CA PRO A 33 17.51 8.11 3.58
C PRO A 33 18.24 7.04 2.77
N ILE A 34 18.90 7.44 1.68
CA ILE A 34 19.53 6.50 0.74
C ILE A 34 20.73 5.82 1.41
N ALA A 35 21.56 6.57 2.12
CA ALA A 35 22.70 6.02 2.85
C ALA A 35 22.27 5.07 3.98
N TYR A 36 21.18 5.40 4.69
CA TYR A 36 20.64 4.53 5.72
C TYR A 36 20.12 3.21 5.15
N ILE A 37 19.42 3.25 4.03
CA ILE A 37 18.81 2.06 3.45
C ILE A 37 19.85 1.11 2.86
N LEU A 38 20.88 1.65 2.21
CA LEU A 38 22.07 0.88 1.82
C LEU A 38 22.79 0.22 3.02
N ARG A 39 22.68 0.79 4.23
CA ARG A 39 23.25 0.20 5.46
C ARG A 39 22.52 -1.07 5.92
N ILE A 40 21.19 -1.14 5.72
CA ILE A 40 20.33 -2.24 6.19
C ILE A 40 20.00 -3.28 5.10
N GLU A 41 20.19 -2.93 3.83
CA GLU A 41 19.90 -3.79 2.67
C GLU A 41 20.47 -5.23 2.76
N PRO A 42 21.70 -5.48 3.24
CA PRO A 42 22.25 -6.84 3.34
C PRO A 42 21.45 -7.80 4.22
N GLU A 43 20.70 -7.26 5.19
CA GLU A 43 19.77 -8.03 6.02
C GLU A 43 18.35 -7.98 5.45
N ALA A 44 17.84 -6.79 5.14
CA ALA A 44 16.46 -6.57 4.71
C ALA A 44 16.11 -7.29 3.39
N SER A 45 17.04 -7.36 2.43
CA SER A 45 16.86 -8.06 1.15
C SER A 45 16.49 -9.54 1.32
N ARG A 46 16.95 -10.20 2.39
CA ARG A 46 16.64 -11.60 2.74
C ARG A 46 15.18 -11.85 3.10
N TYR A 47 14.41 -10.78 3.30
CA TYR A 47 12.97 -10.81 3.59
C TYR A 47 12.13 -10.27 2.42
N GLY A 48 12.77 -9.61 1.44
CA GLY A 48 12.08 -8.92 0.35
C GLY A 48 11.26 -7.72 0.81
N ILE A 49 11.29 -7.37 2.10
CA ILE A 49 10.58 -6.25 2.71
C ILE A 49 11.16 -5.96 4.12
N CYS A 50 11.01 -4.75 4.66
CA CYS A 50 11.32 -4.43 6.07
C CYS A 50 10.40 -3.31 6.62
N LYS A 51 10.76 -2.70 7.76
CA LYS A 51 10.09 -1.54 8.38
C LYS A 51 11.12 -0.64 9.09
N ILE A 52 11.01 0.70 9.04
CA ILE A 52 12.03 1.64 9.62
C ILE A 52 11.39 2.75 10.48
N VAL A 53 11.31 2.59 11.79
CA VAL A 53 10.66 3.55 12.70
C VAL A 53 11.54 4.81 12.88
N PRO A 54 11.11 6.02 12.48
CA PRO A 54 11.92 7.24 12.56
C PRO A 54 12.12 7.68 14.01
N PRO A 55 13.22 8.40 14.28
CA PRO A 55 13.47 9.08 15.55
C PRO A 55 12.67 10.39 15.71
N LEU A 56 11.88 10.78 14.71
CA LEU A 56 11.10 12.04 14.67
C LEU A 56 9.59 11.76 14.68
N PRO A 57 8.76 12.69 15.19
CA PRO A 57 7.31 12.57 15.12
C PRO A 57 6.80 12.67 13.68
N LEU A 58 5.57 12.25 13.46
CA LEU A 58 4.91 12.36 12.16
C LEU A 58 4.43 13.79 11.90
N PRO A 59 4.28 14.20 10.63
CA PRO A 59 3.55 15.41 10.29
C PRO A 59 2.17 15.44 10.99
N PRO A 60 1.73 16.59 11.54
CA PRO A 60 0.43 16.69 12.20
C PRO A 60 -0.73 16.20 11.32
N GLU A 61 -1.73 15.52 11.89
CA GLU A 61 -2.86 14.95 11.13
C GLU A 61 -3.62 16.06 10.39
N GLU A 62 -3.85 17.22 11.04
CA GLU A 62 -4.54 18.38 10.45
C GLU A 62 -3.78 18.97 9.26
N ASP A 63 -2.47 19.20 9.40
CA ASP A 63 -1.61 19.70 8.34
C ASP A 63 -1.52 18.74 7.16
N THR A 64 -1.45 17.44 7.46
CA THR A 64 -1.48 16.39 6.45
C THR A 64 -2.82 16.40 5.71
N PHE A 65 -3.93 16.44 6.45
CA PHE A 65 -5.28 16.38 5.91
C PHE A 65 -5.52 17.51 4.91
N ARG A 66 -5.20 18.74 5.31
CA ARG A 66 -5.25 19.94 4.47
C ARG A 66 -4.42 19.83 3.19
N ARG A 67 -3.24 19.19 3.22
CA ARG A 67 -2.40 18.94 2.03
C ARG A 67 -2.95 17.84 1.12
N LEU A 68 -3.61 16.83 1.69
CA LEU A 68 -4.32 15.81 0.92
C LEU A 68 -5.54 16.40 0.20
N GLU A 69 -6.35 17.23 0.88
CA GLU A 69 -7.45 17.96 0.25
C GLU A 69 -6.98 18.86 -0.89
N ALA A 70 -5.92 19.64 -0.67
CA ALA A 70 -5.31 20.47 -1.71
C ALA A 70 -4.83 19.64 -2.91
N SER A 71 -4.24 18.46 -2.66
CA SER A 71 -3.86 17.51 -3.72
C SER A 71 -5.08 17.03 -4.52
N PHE A 72 -6.18 16.66 -3.85
CA PHE A 72 -7.39 16.19 -4.53
C PHE A 72 -8.15 17.30 -5.26
N ALA A 73 -8.19 18.52 -4.73
CA ALA A 73 -8.71 19.69 -5.43
C ALA A 73 -7.91 19.99 -6.70
N SER A 74 -6.58 19.94 -6.63
CA SER A 74 -5.69 20.12 -7.78
C SER A 74 -5.92 19.05 -8.87
N ASN A 75 -6.02 17.77 -8.48
CA ASN A 75 -6.36 16.68 -9.40
C ASN A 75 -7.74 16.88 -10.07
N ALA A 76 -8.73 17.33 -9.31
CA ALA A 76 -10.07 17.56 -9.84
C ALA A 76 -10.09 18.75 -10.82
N ALA A 77 -9.36 19.83 -10.53
CA ALA A 77 -9.19 20.98 -11.42
C ALA A 77 -8.47 20.59 -12.72
N ALA A 78 -7.45 19.73 -12.66
CA ALA A 78 -6.78 19.22 -13.86
C ALA A 78 -7.68 18.32 -14.74
N SER A 79 -8.84 17.89 -14.24
CA SER A 79 -9.79 17.01 -14.94
C SER A 79 -11.07 17.68 -15.43
N GLY A 80 -11.28 18.97 -15.13
CA GLY A 80 -12.55 19.66 -15.37
C GLY A 80 -12.42 20.93 -16.21
N SER A 81 -13.43 21.19 -17.04
CA SER A 81 -13.59 22.43 -17.81
C SER A 81 -14.89 23.14 -17.40
N GLY A 82 -14.86 24.03 -16.39
CA GLY A 82 -16.04 24.79 -15.97
C GLY A 82 -15.90 25.63 -14.68
N ASP A 83 -16.80 26.61 -14.54
CA ASP A 83 -16.71 27.79 -13.66
C ASP A 83 -16.93 27.57 -12.14
N ALA A 84 -16.73 26.36 -11.61
CA ALA A 84 -16.86 26.10 -10.18
C ALA A 84 -15.59 25.45 -9.61
N PRO A 85 -15.08 25.91 -8.44
CA PRO A 85 -13.94 25.25 -7.80
C PRO A 85 -14.33 23.80 -7.48
N PRO A 86 -13.63 22.81 -8.02
CA PRO A 86 -14.04 21.42 -7.88
C PRO A 86 -13.78 20.94 -6.45
N ALA A 87 -14.78 20.31 -5.85
CA ALA A 87 -14.67 19.75 -4.50
C ALA A 87 -13.47 18.78 -4.40
N PRO A 88 -12.73 18.75 -3.26
CA PRO A 88 -11.52 17.95 -3.05
C PRO A 88 -11.85 16.45 -2.95
N THR A 89 -12.27 15.88 -4.08
CA THR A 89 -12.75 14.51 -4.19
C THR A 89 -11.75 13.63 -4.90
N PHE A 90 -11.65 12.38 -4.47
CA PHE A 90 -10.82 11.36 -5.10
C PHE A 90 -11.68 10.18 -5.56
N PRO A 91 -11.30 9.49 -6.66
CA PRO A 91 -12.02 8.34 -7.17
C PRO A 91 -11.63 7.06 -6.43
N THR A 92 -12.59 6.17 -6.23
CA THR A 92 -12.38 4.83 -5.67
C THR A 92 -12.50 3.74 -6.74
N ARG A 93 -12.18 2.51 -6.34
CA ARG A 93 -12.28 1.27 -7.12
C ARG A 93 -13.01 0.24 -6.29
N LEU A 94 -14.01 -0.43 -6.86
CA LEU A 94 -14.65 -1.56 -6.21
C LEU A 94 -13.73 -2.78 -6.31
N GLN A 95 -13.36 -3.33 -5.16
CA GLN A 95 -12.58 -4.57 -5.04
C GLN A 95 -13.47 -5.67 -4.49
N GLN A 96 -13.36 -6.87 -5.06
CA GLN A 96 -13.99 -8.06 -4.50
C GLN A 96 -13.01 -8.73 -3.52
N VAL A 97 -13.52 -9.14 -2.37
CA VAL A 97 -12.87 -10.05 -1.43
C VAL A 97 -13.61 -11.39 -1.52
N GLY A 98 -12.89 -12.51 -1.61
CA GLY A 98 -13.49 -13.84 -1.75
C GLY A 98 -13.74 -14.32 -3.18
N PHE A 99 -13.79 -15.64 -3.36
CA PHE A 99 -13.86 -16.30 -4.68
C PHE A 99 -15.11 -17.16 -4.81
N SER A 100 -15.88 -16.93 -5.89
CA SER A 100 -17.05 -17.73 -6.22
C SER A 100 -16.73 -18.73 -7.32
N THR A 101 -16.45 -19.97 -6.94
CA THR A 101 -16.27 -21.08 -7.89
C THR A 101 -17.51 -21.34 -8.75
N LYS A 102 -18.70 -20.96 -8.27
CA LYS A 102 -20.00 -21.20 -8.93
C LYS A 102 -20.40 -20.12 -9.94
N ASN A 103 -19.73 -18.97 -9.98
CA ASN A 103 -20.05 -17.87 -10.90
C ASN A 103 -18.78 -17.22 -11.48
N ARG A 104 -18.14 -17.88 -12.45
CA ARG A 104 -17.12 -17.26 -13.34
C ARG A 104 -17.75 -16.28 -14.34
N ARG A 105 -18.67 -15.41 -13.89
CA ARG A 105 -19.21 -14.34 -14.75
C ARG A 105 -18.15 -13.24 -14.88
N PRO A 106 -17.82 -12.77 -16.10
CA PRO A 106 -16.96 -11.60 -16.27
C PRO A 106 -17.52 -10.41 -15.49
N ALA A 107 -16.64 -9.58 -14.91
CA ALA A 107 -17.04 -8.36 -14.25
C ALA A 107 -17.77 -7.45 -15.25
N SER A 108 -18.98 -7.01 -14.93
CA SER A 108 -19.84 -6.21 -15.82
C SER A 108 -19.35 -4.78 -16.03
N ARG A 109 -18.40 -4.32 -15.19
CA ARG A 109 -17.64 -3.08 -15.34
C ARG A 109 -16.17 -3.36 -15.08
N ARG A 110 -15.30 -2.59 -15.72
CA ARG A 110 -13.85 -2.66 -15.49
C ARG A 110 -13.54 -2.05 -14.12
N VAL A 111 -12.49 -2.51 -13.43
CA VAL A 111 -12.22 -2.13 -12.03
C VAL A 111 -12.09 -0.60 -11.88
N TRP A 112 -11.55 0.09 -12.89
CA TRP A 112 -11.42 1.56 -12.92
C TRP A 112 -12.73 2.33 -13.18
N GLU A 113 -13.81 1.67 -13.59
CA GLU A 113 -15.15 2.22 -13.87
C GLU A 113 -16.18 1.86 -12.78
N SER A 114 -15.73 1.27 -11.67
CA SER A 114 -16.59 0.56 -10.72
C SER A 114 -16.83 1.28 -9.38
N GLY A 115 -16.06 2.31 -9.05
CA GLY A 115 -16.14 3.04 -7.79
C GLY A 115 -16.59 4.50 -7.96
N GLU A 116 -17.02 5.08 -6.84
CA GLU A 116 -17.54 6.45 -6.73
C GLU A 116 -16.43 7.47 -6.37
N ARG A 117 -16.78 8.76 -6.36
CA ARG A 117 -15.90 9.84 -5.84
C ARG A 117 -16.31 10.27 -4.45
N TYR A 118 -15.34 10.52 -3.57
CA TYR A 118 -15.57 10.94 -2.17
C TYR A 118 -14.61 12.05 -1.76
N THR A 119 -15.01 12.90 -0.80
CA THR A 119 -14.04 13.64 0.04
C THR A 119 -13.43 12.69 1.07
N LEU A 120 -12.37 13.14 1.76
CA LEU A 120 -11.74 12.34 2.82
C LEU A 120 -12.69 12.03 3.98
N GLU A 121 -13.51 12.99 4.41
CA GLU A 121 -14.51 12.79 5.48
C GLU A 121 -15.61 11.83 5.04
N ALA A 122 -16.12 11.98 3.82
CA ALA A 122 -17.17 11.12 3.29
C ALA A 122 -16.69 9.65 3.22
N PHE A 123 -15.45 9.43 2.77
CA PHE A 123 -14.87 8.08 2.77
C PHE A 123 -14.52 7.58 4.17
N ARG A 124 -14.04 8.45 5.08
CA ARG A 124 -13.80 8.12 6.51
C ARG A 124 -15.09 7.69 7.20
N ALA A 125 -16.19 8.40 6.97
CA ALA A 125 -17.52 8.05 7.49
C ALA A 125 -18.02 6.71 6.94
N LYS A 126 -17.94 6.51 5.61
CA LYS A 126 -18.25 5.24 4.94
C LYS A 126 -17.44 4.06 5.52
N ALA A 127 -16.13 4.24 5.69
CA ALA A 127 -15.25 3.21 6.22
C ALA A 127 -15.54 2.85 7.68
N LEU A 128 -16.02 3.80 8.49
CA LEU A 128 -16.44 3.57 9.88
C LEU A 128 -17.82 2.91 9.98
N GLN A 129 -18.70 3.10 8.99
CA GLN A 129 -20.03 2.51 8.91
C GLN A 129 -20.06 1.16 8.16
N PHE A 130 -18.91 0.68 7.69
CA PHE A 130 -18.82 -0.57 6.93
C PHE A 130 -19.02 -1.80 7.82
N GLU A 131 -20.13 -2.51 7.62
CA GLU A 131 -20.40 -3.80 8.23
C GLU A 131 -20.08 -4.94 7.25
N PRO A 132 -18.94 -5.66 7.40
CA PRO A 132 -18.66 -6.83 6.58
C PRO A 132 -19.63 -7.99 6.88
N PRO A 133 -19.80 -8.96 5.96
CA PRO A 133 -20.65 -10.13 6.20
C PRO A 133 -20.25 -10.92 7.45
N ARG A 134 -21.20 -11.62 8.09
CA ARG A 134 -20.97 -12.36 9.35
C ARG A 134 -19.73 -13.27 9.39
N HIS A 135 -19.31 -13.87 8.28
CA HIS A 135 -18.12 -14.73 8.20
C HIS A 135 -16.79 -13.96 8.19
N ALA A 136 -16.85 -12.66 7.93
CA ALA A 136 -15.74 -11.71 7.90
C ALA A 136 -15.95 -10.58 8.93
N ALA A 137 -16.83 -10.76 9.92
CA ALA A 137 -17.12 -9.77 10.95
C ALA A 137 -16.08 -9.86 12.10
N PRO A 138 -15.26 -8.82 12.35
CA PRO A 138 -14.30 -8.85 13.45
C PRO A 138 -14.98 -8.95 14.82
N PRO A 139 -14.43 -9.73 15.78
CA PRO A 139 -14.81 -9.60 17.17
C PRO A 139 -14.42 -8.21 17.71
N LYS A 140 -15.15 -7.71 18.72
CA LYS A 140 -15.01 -6.32 19.24
C LYS A 140 -13.57 -5.89 19.55
N ASN A 141 -12.74 -6.83 20.05
CA ASN A 141 -11.36 -6.61 20.42
C ASN A 141 -10.43 -7.56 19.65
N ALA A 142 -10.58 -7.63 18.32
CA ALA A 142 -9.75 -8.49 17.47
C ALA A 142 -8.26 -8.10 17.55
N THR A 143 -7.38 -9.09 17.75
CA THR A 143 -5.94 -8.92 17.58
C THR A 143 -5.57 -8.80 16.11
N HIS A 144 -4.39 -8.25 15.80
CA HIS A 144 -3.92 -8.10 14.41
C HIS A 144 -3.91 -9.45 13.66
N LEU A 145 -3.37 -10.49 14.31
CA LEU A 145 -3.31 -11.85 13.79
C LEU A 145 -4.69 -12.48 13.54
N GLN A 146 -5.73 -12.07 14.27
CA GLN A 146 -7.12 -12.50 14.04
C GLN A 146 -7.78 -11.77 12.88
N LEU A 147 -7.46 -10.48 12.67
CA LEU A 147 -7.95 -9.70 11.52
C LEU A 147 -7.31 -10.19 10.21
N GLU A 148 -6.04 -10.57 10.29
CA GLU A 148 -5.28 -11.22 9.24
C GLU A 148 -5.86 -12.61 8.90
N ALA A 149 -6.15 -13.43 9.91
CA ALA A 149 -6.84 -14.71 9.74
C ALA A 149 -8.27 -14.56 9.18
N LEU A 150 -9.02 -13.54 9.62
CA LEU A 150 -10.33 -13.17 9.08
C LEU A 150 -10.26 -12.80 7.60
N PHE A 151 -9.26 -12.02 7.18
CA PHE A 151 -9.07 -11.68 5.77
C PHE A 151 -8.79 -12.93 4.92
N TRP A 152 -7.89 -13.82 5.36
CA TRP A 152 -7.63 -15.05 4.63
C TRP A 152 -8.84 -16.00 4.59
N GLY A 153 -9.57 -16.12 5.70
CA GLY A 153 -10.84 -16.83 5.75
C GLY A 153 -11.90 -16.23 4.82
N ALA A 154 -11.96 -14.89 4.72
CA ALA A 154 -12.83 -14.16 3.81
C ALA A 154 -12.46 -14.41 2.33
N CYS A 155 -11.17 -14.46 1.99
CA CYS A 155 -10.70 -14.83 0.64
C CYS A 155 -11.14 -16.26 0.23
N ALA A 156 -11.23 -17.19 1.18
CA ALA A 156 -11.75 -18.54 0.95
C ALA A 156 -13.29 -18.66 1.05
N SER A 157 -14.01 -17.56 1.31
CA SER A 157 -15.45 -17.55 1.62
C SER A 157 -16.32 -16.90 0.52
N ARG A 158 -17.63 -16.83 0.78
CA ARG A 158 -18.60 -16.18 -0.12
C ARG A 158 -18.23 -14.71 -0.33
N PRO A 159 -18.07 -14.25 -1.58
CA PRO A 159 -17.53 -12.92 -1.83
C PRO A 159 -18.40 -11.76 -1.36
N PHE A 160 -17.73 -10.64 -1.09
CA PHE A 160 -18.30 -9.32 -0.87
C PHE A 160 -17.40 -8.25 -1.47
N SER A 161 -17.88 -7.01 -1.53
CA SER A 161 -17.15 -5.89 -2.11
C SER A 161 -16.72 -4.87 -1.06
N VAL A 162 -15.58 -4.24 -1.31
CA VAL A 162 -15.02 -3.09 -0.59
C VAL A 162 -14.53 -2.06 -1.59
N GLU A 163 -14.16 -0.87 -1.13
CA GLU A 163 -13.60 0.17 -2.00
C GLU A 163 -12.17 0.52 -1.63
N TYR A 164 -11.40 0.97 -2.61
CA TYR A 164 -10.02 1.43 -2.44
C TYR A 164 -9.76 2.63 -3.35
N GLY A 165 -9.27 3.74 -2.79
CA GLY A 165 -8.68 4.82 -3.58
C GLY A 165 -7.19 4.52 -3.73
N ASN A 166 -6.72 4.27 -4.94
CA ASN A 166 -5.33 3.90 -5.23
C ASN A 166 -4.82 4.60 -6.49
N ASP A 167 -3.50 4.76 -6.56
CA ASP A 167 -2.77 5.34 -7.69
C ASP A 167 -3.31 6.73 -8.06
N MET A 168 -3.50 7.56 -7.03
CA MET A 168 -3.97 8.95 -7.15
C MET A 168 -2.77 9.89 -6.96
N PRO A 169 -2.45 10.81 -7.89
CA PRO A 169 -1.36 11.77 -7.70
C PRO A 169 -1.57 12.63 -6.46
N GLY A 170 -0.50 12.99 -5.73
CA GLY A 170 -0.58 13.91 -4.60
C GLY A 170 0.33 13.55 -3.44
N SER A 171 0.27 14.34 -2.36
CA SER A 171 1.01 14.05 -1.13
C SER A 171 0.36 14.70 0.10
N GLY A 172 0.45 14.03 1.25
CA GLY A 172 0.18 14.66 2.56
C GLY A 172 1.38 15.45 3.12
N PHE A 173 2.55 15.37 2.47
CA PHE A 173 3.76 16.10 2.88
C PHE A 173 3.85 17.49 2.28
N ALA A 174 4.56 18.38 2.99
CA ALA A 174 4.89 19.74 2.55
C ALA A 174 5.65 19.73 1.22
N THR A 175 5.34 20.70 0.34
CA THR A 175 6.05 20.88 -0.93
C THR A 175 7.49 21.39 -0.74
N PRO A 176 8.40 21.22 -1.72
CA PRO A 176 9.74 21.81 -1.67
C PRO A 176 9.73 23.33 -1.42
N GLU A 177 8.71 24.02 -1.94
CA GLU A 177 8.51 25.45 -1.75
C GLU A 177 8.13 25.77 -0.30
N GLU A 178 7.16 25.05 0.29
CA GLU A 178 6.81 25.15 1.72
C GLU A 178 8.04 24.91 2.62
N LEU A 179 8.84 23.88 2.32
CA LEU A 179 10.07 23.58 3.06
C LEU A 179 11.10 24.71 2.94
N SER A 180 11.28 25.28 1.73
CA SER A 180 12.23 26.37 1.50
C SER A 180 11.82 27.71 2.15
N ALA A 181 10.52 27.93 2.32
CA ALA A 181 9.96 29.11 2.98
C ALA A 181 9.96 28.99 4.52
N SER A 182 10.13 27.77 5.04
CA SER A 182 10.21 27.51 6.48
C SER A 182 11.47 28.13 7.09
N LYS A 183 11.30 28.91 8.16
CA LYS A 183 12.40 29.46 8.96
C LYS A 183 12.93 28.49 10.03
N VAL A 184 12.43 27.25 10.02
CA VAL A 184 12.78 26.21 10.99
C VAL A 184 14.21 25.75 10.75
N THR A 185 15.06 25.82 11.78
CA THR A 185 16.50 25.51 11.70
C THR A 185 16.85 24.05 11.93
N ALA A 186 15.92 23.24 12.45
CA ALA A 186 16.07 21.81 12.70
C ALA A 186 14.72 21.10 12.48
N PRO A 187 14.68 19.92 11.83
CA PRO A 187 13.43 19.27 11.46
C PRO A 187 12.57 18.97 12.69
N SER A 188 11.31 19.41 12.66
CA SER A 188 10.36 19.27 13.75
C SER A 188 9.59 17.96 13.67
N ASP A 189 9.27 17.53 12.45
CA ASP A 189 8.69 16.24 12.12
C ASP A 189 9.40 15.61 10.90
N VAL A 190 9.06 14.37 10.58
CA VAL A 190 9.70 13.62 9.50
C VAL A 190 9.52 14.29 8.11
N GLY A 191 8.44 15.04 7.90
CA GLY A 191 8.16 15.80 6.68
C GLY A 191 9.10 16.97 6.43
N ASP A 192 9.84 17.43 7.44
CA ASP A 192 10.90 18.43 7.32
C ASP A 192 12.25 17.83 6.83
N THR A 193 12.34 16.51 6.64
CA THR A 193 13.60 15.80 6.32
C THR A 193 13.69 15.34 4.85
N GLU A 194 14.86 14.85 4.41
CA GLU A 194 15.01 14.20 3.10
C GLU A 194 14.13 12.93 2.93
N TRP A 195 13.49 12.42 3.99
CA TRP A 195 12.50 11.34 3.93
C TRP A 195 11.11 11.78 3.46
N ASN A 196 10.83 13.08 3.38
CA ASN A 196 9.60 13.59 2.76
C ASN A 196 9.49 13.04 1.33
N MET A 197 8.40 12.34 1.03
CA MET A 197 8.24 11.57 -0.21
C MET A 197 8.27 12.43 -1.49
N ARG A 198 8.08 13.75 -1.37
CA ARG A 198 8.19 14.69 -2.50
C ARG A 198 9.65 14.99 -2.88
N VAL A 199 10.60 14.78 -1.96
CA VAL A 199 12.03 15.05 -2.16
C VAL A 199 12.91 13.81 -2.08
N ALA A 200 12.48 12.73 -1.41
CA ALA A 200 13.24 11.49 -1.27
C ALA A 200 13.75 10.90 -2.61
N PRO A 201 12.97 10.88 -3.72
CA PRO A 201 13.48 10.45 -5.02
C PRO A 201 14.65 11.31 -5.56
N ARG A 202 14.82 12.54 -5.07
CA ARG A 202 15.89 13.47 -5.48
C ARG A 202 16.95 13.69 -4.39
N ALA A 203 16.88 12.95 -3.27
CA ALA A 203 17.81 13.01 -2.15
C ALA A 203 19.24 12.57 -2.52
N ARG A 204 20.21 12.87 -1.65
CA ARG A 204 21.63 12.60 -1.87
C ARG A 204 21.91 11.10 -1.99
N GLY A 205 22.36 10.67 -3.18
CA GLY A 205 22.66 9.27 -3.50
C GLY A 205 21.60 8.60 -4.38
N SER A 206 20.41 9.18 -4.54
CA SER A 206 19.38 8.63 -5.42
C SER A 206 19.76 8.75 -6.90
N LEU A 207 19.68 7.63 -7.64
CA LEU A 207 19.83 7.64 -9.09
C LEU A 207 18.67 8.35 -9.81
N LEU A 208 17.49 8.45 -9.17
CA LEU A 208 16.34 9.19 -9.72
C LEU A 208 16.57 10.72 -9.70
N ARG A 209 17.62 11.21 -9.02
CA ARG A 209 18.08 12.61 -9.07
C ARG A 209 18.50 13.06 -10.46
N ALA A 210 18.96 12.15 -11.32
CA ALA A 210 19.35 12.45 -12.69
C ALA A 210 18.14 12.56 -13.65
N MET A 211 16.93 12.19 -13.23
CA MET A 211 15.73 12.28 -14.08
C MET A 211 15.19 13.71 -14.10
N GLY A 212 15.37 14.41 -15.22
CA GLY A 212 14.89 15.78 -15.41
C GLY A 212 13.40 15.94 -15.71
N ARG A 213 12.63 14.84 -15.72
CA ARG A 213 11.17 14.84 -15.89
C ARG A 213 10.53 14.08 -14.75
N ASP A 214 9.35 14.53 -14.33
CA ASP A 214 8.58 13.83 -13.31
C ASP A 214 7.75 12.69 -13.88
N VAL A 215 7.72 11.59 -13.12
CA VAL A 215 6.99 10.36 -13.44
C VAL A 215 6.20 9.97 -12.19
N ALA A 216 4.87 9.95 -12.32
CA ALA A 216 3.95 9.59 -11.25
C ALA A 216 4.25 8.17 -10.73
N GLY A 217 4.33 8.01 -9.40
CA GLY A 217 4.70 6.75 -8.75
C GLY A 217 6.20 6.47 -8.69
N VAL A 218 7.04 7.21 -9.43
CA VAL A 218 8.51 6.99 -9.47
C VAL A 218 9.29 8.16 -8.89
N THR A 219 9.04 9.38 -9.37
CA THR A 219 9.70 10.60 -8.85
C THR A 219 8.74 11.54 -8.13
N THR A 220 7.43 11.31 -8.25
CA THR A 220 6.39 11.99 -7.47
C THR A 220 5.50 10.96 -6.77
N PRO A 221 5.12 11.19 -5.50
CA PRO A 221 4.36 10.23 -4.70
C PRO A 221 2.91 10.05 -5.19
N MET A 222 2.33 8.91 -4.82
CA MET A 222 0.95 8.55 -5.07
C MET A 222 0.24 8.28 -3.73
N LEU A 223 -1.03 8.66 -3.67
CA LEU A 223 -1.90 8.54 -2.51
C LEU A 223 -2.74 7.27 -2.56
N TYR A 224 -2.93 6.69 -1.38
CA TYR A 224 -3.74 5.49 -1.16
C TYR A 224 -4.67 5.71 0.04
N VAL A 225 -5.98 5.55 -0.16
CA VAL A 225 -7.02 5.71 0.86
C VAL A 225 -7.85 4.42 0.92
N ALA A 226 -7.86 3.77 2.09
CA ALA A 226 -8.34 2.40 2.26
C ALA A 226 -9.36 2.27 3.41
N MET A 227 -10.15 1.20 3.35
CA MET A 227 -11.07 0.76 4.41
C MET A 227 -10.72 -0.67 4.87
N LEU A 228 -11.53 -1.25 5.75
CA LEU A 228 -11.38 -2.66 6.12
C LEU A 228 -11.55 -3.56 4.89
N TYR A 229 -10.65 -4.53 4.76
CA TYR A 229 -10.46 -5.49 3.68
C TYR A 229 -10.11 -4.95 2.29
N SER A 230 -9.83 -3.65 2.12
CA SER A 230 -9.13 -3.16 0.92
C SER A 230 -7.75 -3.83 0.78
N TRP A 231 -7.36 -4.20 -0.43
CA TRP A 231 -6.13 -4.97 -0.71
C TRP A 231 -5.41 -4.46 -1.97
N PHE A 232 -4.21 -4.96 -2.25
CA PHE A 232 -3.45 -4.67 -3.48
C PHE A 232 -2.79 -5.96 -3.97
N ALA A 233 -2.88 -6.30 -5.25
CA ALA A 233 -2.42 -7.60 -5.79
C ALA A 233 -0.92 -7.87 -5.56
N TRP A 234 -0.48 -9.14 -5.67
CA TRP A 234 0.96 -9.44 -5.76
C TRP A 234 1.55 -8.70 -6.96
N HIS A 235 2.65 -7.98 -6.75
CA HIS A 235 3.36 -7.26 -7.80
C HIS A 235 4.82 -7.00 -7.39
N VAL A 236 5.71 -6.95 -8.39
CA VAL A 236 6.97 -6.19 -8.31
C VAL A 236 6.72 -4.77 -8.84
N GLU A 237 7.57 -3.82 -8.49
CA GLU A 237 7.45 -2.45 -9.01
C GLU A 237 7.96 -2.34 -10.46
N ASP A 238 7.59 -1.27 -11.17
CA ASP A 238 8.09 -1.00 -12.51
C ASP A 238 9.62 -0.87 -12.53
N HIS A 239 10.26 -1.45 -13.56
CA HIS A 239 11.72 -1.60 -13.65
C HIS A 239 12.37 -2.25 -12.41
N GLU A 240 11.59 -3.10 -11.71
CA GLU A 240 11.92 -3.71 -10.43
C GLU A 240 12.29 -2.72 -9.33
N LEU A 241 11.97 -1.44 -9.47
CA LEU A 241 12.38 -0.39 -8.56
C LEU A 241 11.99 -0.69 -7.10
N HIS A 242 12.67 -0.04 -6.17
CA HIS A 242 12.20 -0.02 -4.80
C HIS A 242 10.93 0.82 -4.68
N SER A 243 10.10 0.52 -3.68
CA SER A 243 8.89 1.27 -3.38
C SER A 243 8.90 1.82 -1.96
N LEU A 244 8.22 2.95 -1.80
CA LEU A 244 7.94 3.59 -0.52
C LEU A 244 6.44 3.53 -0.24
N ASN A 245 6.04 3.43 1.04
CA ASN A 245 4.63 3.58 1.38
C ASN A 245 4.37 4.30 2.70
N PHE A 246 4.32 5.66 2.73
CA PHE A 246 4.06 6.42 3.98
C PHE A 246 2.62 6.31 4.50
N LEU A 247 2.40 5.60 5.61
CA LEU A 247 1.15 5.69 6.36
C LEU A 247 1.15 6.93 7.26
N HIS A 248 0.59 8.03 6.73
CA HIS A 248 0.38 9.28 7.48
C HIS A 248 -0.43 9.08 8.77
N PHE A 249 -1.64 8.54 8.66
CA PHE A 249 -2.56 8.35 9.78
C PHE A 249 -3.54 7.19 9.50
N GLY A 250 -4.38 6.87 10.48
CA GLY A 250 -5.38 5.82 10.38
C GLY A 250 -4.99 4.50 11.07
N LYS A 251 -5.51 3.39 10.54
CA LYS A 251 -5.30 2.03 11.07
C LYS A 251 -4.16 1.32 10.31
N SER A 252 -3.68 0.20 10.86
CA SER A 252 -2.50 -0.51 10.35
C SER A 252 -2.64 -1.04 8.92
N LYS A 253 -1.51 -1.28 8.24
CA LYS A 253 -1.47 -1.96 6.94
C LYS A 253 -0.60 -3.21 7.08
N THR A 254 -1.16 -4.39 6.83
CA THR A 254 -0.41 -5.66 6.85
C THR A 254 0.38 -5.79 5.55
N TRP A 255 1.57 -6.37 5.60
CA TRP A 255 2.36 -6.66 4.40
C TRP A 255 2.95 -8.05 4.40
N TYR A 256 3.00 -8.65 3.22
CA TYR A 256 3.77 -9.85 2.93
C TYR A 256 4.82 -9.51 1.88
N GLY A 257 6.08 -9.88 2.14
CA GLY A 257 7.18 -9.81 1.19
C GLY A 257 7.65 -11.20 0.79
N VAL A 258 8.09 -11.32 -0.46
CA VAL A 258 8.81 -12.48 -0.98
C VAL A 258 10.22 -11.98 -1.30
N PRO A 259 11.29 -12.62 -0.79
CA PRO A 259 12.66 -12.20 -1.11
C PRO A 259 12.99 -12.50 -2.58
N ARG A 260 13.92 -11.72 -3.13
CA ARG A 260 14.28 -11.75 -4.56
C ARG A 260 14.78 -13.11 -5.04
N ASP A 261 15.50 -13.83 -4.19
CA ASP A 261 16.00 -15.18 -4.48
C ASP A 261 14.86 -16.21 -4.67
N ALA A 262 13.72 -15.99 -4.04
CA ALA A 262 12.51 -16.80 -4.20
C ALA A 262 11.59 -16.36 -5.36
N MET A 263 11.89 -15.26 -6.07
CA MET A 263 10.99 -14.66 -7.07
C MET A 263 10.51 -15.65 -8.13
N LEU A 264 11.42 -16.40 -8.77
CA LEU A 264 11.07 -17.36 -9.83
C LEU A 264 10.28 -18.57 -9.29
N ALA A 265 10.63 -19.04 -8.09
CA ALA A 265 9.89 -20.11 -7.42
C ALA A 265 8.47 -19.66 -7.04
N PHE A 266 8.32 -18.38 -6.67
CA PHE A 266 7.03 -17.77 -6.38
C PHE A 266 6.16 -17.58 -7.64
N GLU A 267 6.73 -17.07 -8.74
CA GLU A 267 6.02 -16.97 -10.03
C GLU A 267 5.54 -18.34 -10.52
N GLU A 268 6.39 -19.37 -10.43
CA GLU A 268 6.03 -20.76 -10.75
C GLU A 268 4.94 -21.30 -9.82
N THR A 269 5.04 -21.03 -8.51
CA THR A 269 4.02 -21.40 -7.52
C THR A 269 2.66 -20.76 -7.87
N VAL A 270 2.65 -19.48 -8.26
CA VAL A 270 1.43 -18.77 -8.67
C VAL A 270 0.88 -19.34 -9.99
N ARG A 271 1.74 -19.65 -10.97
CA ARG A 271 1.36 -20.27 -12.24
C ARG A 271 0.65 -21.61 -12.02
N VAL A 272 1.26 -22.51 -11.25
CA VAL A 272 0.76 -23.87 -10.98
C VAL A 272 -0.46 -23.84 -10.06
N HIS A 273 -0.37 -23.20 -8.89
CA HIS A 273 -1.41 -23.31 -7.86
C HIS A 273 -2.47 -22.20 -7.90
N GLY A 274 -2.13 -21.02 -8.45
CA GLY A 274 -3.08 -19.92 -8.62
C GLY A 274 -3.96 -20.07 -9.87
N TYR A 275 -3.41 -20.62 -10.96
CA TYR A 275 -4.10 -20.74 -12.25
C TYR A 275 -4.36 -22.18 -12.71
N ALA A 276 -3.87 -23.20 -12.00
CA ALA A 276 -3.98 -24.61 -12.40
C ALA A 276 -3.48 -24.87 -13.85
N ASP A 277 -2.39 -24.18 -14.23
CA ASP A 277 -1.80 -24.17 -15.58
C ASP A 277 -2.73 -23.72 -16.73
N ASP A 278 -3.89 -23.11 -16.44
CA ASP A 278 -4.80 -22.50 -17.44
C ASP A 278 -4.21 -21.18 -18.00
N LEU A 279 -3.21 -21.31 -18.88
CA LEU A 279 -2.57 -20.18 -19.57
C LEU A 279 -3.56 -19.32 -20.38
N ASN A 280 -4.71 -19.87 -20.79
CA ASN A 280 -5.75 -19.10 -21.48
C ASN A 280 -6.42 -18.10 -20.55
N ALA A 281 -6.55 -18.39 -19.25
CA ALA A 281 -7.03 -17.43 -18.26
C ALA A 281 -6.11 -16.19 -18.15
N ILE A 282 -4.81 -16.35 -18.41
CA ILE A 282 -3.82 -15.26 -18.41
C ILE A 282 -3.99 -14.37 -19.64
N MET A 283 -4.20 -14.95 -20.82
CA MET A 283 -4.43 -14.20 -22.07
C MET A 283 -5.79 -13.48 -22.12
N VAL A 284 -6.84 -14.09 -21.58
CA VAL A 284 -8.18 -13.48 -21.52
C VAL A 284 -8.21 -12.27 -20.58
N ALA A 285 -7.32 -12.22 -19.57
CA ALA A 285 -7.20 -11.10 -18.64
C ALA A 285 -6.48 -9.86 -19.21
N THR A 286 -5.63 -10.03 -20.23
CA THR A 286 -4.77 -8.95 -20.77
C THR A 286 -5.33 -8.27 -22.01
N GLY A 287 -6.19 -8.94 -22.79
CA GLY A 287 -6.93 -8.32 -23.89
C GLY A 287 -6.08 -7.80 -25.05
N THR A 288 -4.83 -8.26 -25.18
CA THR A 288 -3.88 -7.84 -26.22
C THR A 288 -3.04 -9.01 -26.74
N SER A 289 -2.73 -8.98 -28.03
CA SER A 289 -1.82 -9.93 -28.68
C SER A 289 -0.37 -9.72 -28.23
N ALA A 290 0.40 -10.80 -28.20
CA ALA A 290 1.69 -10.91 -27.50
C ALA A 290 2.90 -10.25 -28.20
N THR A 291 2.79 -8.97 -28.61
CA THR A 291 3.86 -8.28 -29.35
C THR A 291 4.35 -6.95 -28.79
N GLU A 292 3.74 -6.37 -27.74
CA GLU A 292 4.24 -5.11 -27.15
C GLU A 292 4.24 -5.09 -25.62
N ARG A 293 5.40 -4.65 -25.07
CA ARG A 293 5.76 -4.40 -23.66
C ARG A 293 6.16 -5.63 -22.83
N GLY A 294 7.43 -5.68 -22.48
CA GLY A 294 8.03 -6.69 -21.59
C GLY A 294 7.67 -6.46 -20.12
N ILE A 295 6.43 -6.76 -19.77
CA ILE A 295 5.93 -6.88 -18.39
C ILE A 295 5.48 -8.34 -18.22
N CYS A 296 6.03 -9.05 -17.23
CA CYS A 296 5.68 -10.46 -17.00
C CYS A 296 4.17 -10.59 -16.69
N PRO A 297 3.33 -11.25 -17.50
CA PRO A 297 1.87 -11.16 -17.35
C PRO A 297 1.27 -11.97 -16.19
N LEU A 298 2.10 -12.71 -15.45
CA LEU A 298 1.69 -13.83 -14.59
C LEU A 298 0.99 -13.44 -13.27
N LEU A 299 0.97 -12.16 -12.89
CA LEU A 299 0.59 -11.73 -11.53
C LEU A 299 -0.70 -10.90 -11.42
N ARG A 300 -1.57 -10.89 -12.43
CA ARG A 300 -2.78 -10.01 -12.43
C ARG A 300 -4.07 -10.56 -11.82
N ILE A 301 -4.21 -11.87 -11.63
CA ILE A 301 -5.42 -12.50 -11.05
C ILE A 301 -5.07 -13.75 -10.22
N ALA A 302 -4.22 -13.57 -9.20
CA ALA A 302 -4.11 -14.53 -8.09
C ALA A 302 -4.46 -13.78 -6.78
N PRO A 303 -5.55 -14.15 -6.09
CA PRO A 303 -6.09 -13.37 -4.98
C PRO A 303 -5.45 -13.72 -3.64
N CYS A 304 -4.13 -13.67 -3.61
CA CYS A 304 -3.37 -13.69 -2.39
C CYS A 304 -2.64 -12.36 -2.35
N THR A 305 -2.87 -11.53 -1.34
CA THR A 305 -1.98 -10.40 -1.01
C THR A 305 -2.43 -9.71 0.27
N ALA A 306 -1.64 -8.75 0.73
CA ALA A 306 -1.66 -8.28 2.09
C ALA A 306 -2.89 -7.49 2.53
N SER A 307 -3.26 -7.71 3.79
CA SER A 307 -4.56 -7.37 4.36
C SER A 307 -4.59 -6.05 5.15
N SER A 308 -5.75 -5.78 5.73
CA SER A 308 -6.13 -4.51 6.33
C SER A 308 -6.20 -4.53 7.87
N THR A 309 -5.66 -3.47 8.48
CA THR A 309 -6.23 -2.65 9.57
C THR A 309 -6.70 -3.22 10.91
N TYR A 310 -6.14 -2.60 11.98
CA TYR A 310 -6.53 -2.52 13.42
C TYR A 310 -5.71 -3.46 14.36
N GLN A 311 -5.32 -3.13 15.62
CA GLN A 311 -4.88 -1.87 16.25
C GLN A 311 -4.12 -2.13 17.57
N SER A 312 -2.92 -1.56 17.78
CA SER A 312 -2.63 -0.51 18.82
C SER A 312 -1.14 -0.10 18.84
N GLY A 313 -0.83 1.09 19.38
CA GLY A 313 0.49 1.54 19.90
C GLY A 313 1.76 1.38 19.05
N GLY A 314 2.34 2.48 18.54
CA GLY A 314 3.70 2.51 17.96
C GLY A 314 3.93 3.65 16.95
N PRO A 315 5.16 4.18 16.75
CA PRO A 315 5.43 5.25 15.78
C PRO A 315 5.47 4.75 14.32
N SER A 316 5.23 5.61 13.33
CA SER A 316 5.11 5.24 11.89
C SER A 316 6.39 5.50 11.07
N SER A 317 6.77 4.62 10.11
CA SER A 317 8.15 4.22 9.73
C SER A 317 8.78 4.41 8.27
N ILE A 318 9.47 5.52 7.87
CA ILE A 318 9.84 5.81 6.43
C ILE A 318 10.95 4.97 5.75
N GLN A 319 10.80 4.66 4.44
CA GLN A 319 11.69 3.83 3.58
C GLN A 319 12.09 4.41 2.15
N LEU A 320 12.41 3.60 1.09
CA LEU A 320 12.89 3.84 -0.34
C LEU A 320 14.40 3.79 -0.71
N ASP A 321 14.72 3.14 -1.84
CA ASP A 321 16.09 2.80 -2.26
C ASP A 321 16.42 2.85 -3.78
N LYS A 322 17.73 2.69 -4.09
CA LYS A 322 18.34 1.84 -5.15
C LYS A 322 19.67 1.31 -4.55
N LEU A 323 20.14 0.05 -4.66
CA LEU A 323 20.05 -1.00 -5.69
C LEU A 323 20.14 -2.42 -5.06
N LYS A 324 19.18 -3.34 -5.35
CA LYS A 324 19.11 -4.79 -5.01
C LYS A 324 18.04 -5.30 -4.01
N PHE A 325 17.05 -4.46 -3.71
CA PHE A 325 15.61 -4.79 -3.62
C PHE A 325 15.10 -5.70 -2.48
N PRO A 326 14.68 -5.05 -1.37
CA PRO A 326 13.43 -5.31 -0.66
C PRO A 326 12.37 -4.19 -0.90
N LYS A 327 11.08 -4.47 -0.66
CA LYS A 327 10.01 -3.45 -0.53
C LYS A 327 10.09 -2.72 0.81
N ALA A 328 9.39 -1.60 0.93
CA ALA A 328 9.71 -0.64 1.97
C ALA A 328 8.46 0.11 2.49
N VAL A 329 7.94 -0.36 3.64
CA VAL A 329 6.68 0.00 4.30
C VAL A 329 6.84 0.96 5.46
N VAL A 330 5.94 1.92 5.49
CA VAL A 330 5.83 2.86 6.59
C VAL A 330 4.51 2.72 7.30
N GLY A 331 4.55 2.55 8.62
CA GLY A 331 3.39 2.75 9.47
C GLY A 331 3.29 1.80 10.63
N LYS A 332 2.08 1.80 11.18
CA LYS A 332 1.60 0.75 12.07
C LYS A 332 1.24 -0.47 11.22
N GLY A 333 1.67 -1.64 11.66
CA GLY A 333 1.39 -2.91 10.99
C GLY A 333 2.54 -3.90 11.11
N ASP A 334 2.21 -5.18 10.97
CA ASP A 334 3.21 -6.23 10.84
C ASP A 334 3.57 -6.42 9.37
N VAL A 335 4.86 -6.61 9.16
CA VAL A 335 5.45 -6.93 7.86
C VAL A 335 6.01 -8.34 8.00
N LYS A 336 5.61 -9.26 7.11
CA LYS A 336 5.99 -10.67 7.21
C LYS A 336 6.67 -11.16 5.93
N LYS A 337 7.59 -12.09 6.07
CA LYS A 337 8.23 -12.80 4.96
C LYS A 337 7.45 -14.08 4.65
N ILE A 338 7.18 -14.32 3.38
CA ILE A 338 6.86 -15.64 2.85
C ILE A 338 8.17 -16.31 2.40
N SER A 339 8.34 -17.58 2.78
CA SER A 339 9.50 -18.42 2.50
C SER A 339 9.22 -19.39 1.36
#